data_AF-A0A9P6YSQ1-F1
#
_entry.id   AF-A0A9P6YSQ1-F1
#
_cell.length_a   1.000
_cell.length_b   1.000
_cell.length_c   1.000
_cell.angle_alpha   90.00
_cell.angle_beta   90.00
_cell.angle_gamma   90.00
#
_symmetry.space_group_name_H-M   'P 1'
#
loop_
_entity.id
_entity.type
_entity.pdbx_description
1 polymer ?
#
loop_
_entity_poly.entity_id
_entity_poly.type
_entity_poly.pdbx_seq_one_letter_code
_entity_poly.pdbx_strand_id
1 'polypeptide(L)'
;MFTELKVSKTTLFDFVKQHCNLSLKKARLQPIDRNSEEKIQERLDWVHKWEKTDLDFTRNCVFPDESAFHINLKRSMAWSKKGAPAVATVPKTRAATTTILGAISAEDLIKCSLRLLQPPSNKKEKAGDGVGQMSKGTVTGHYISFLKAIMDEMGPFPHMKGYFLVMDNAPIHTSDNIAKYIESRGYRSAYLPPYSPELNPIEQFWSVVKNAWTDVIMGKRSEEVFILQTKTFVTTTTTTKKNILTGYIKKTISRRIDWLQYPQLRYYGSQLLTGSILVQDQAAILLNTIEPYSRDSPLDAHYERRSRGSASSFPSVPSQYGYLSILVLSTADGDKLVIGTRTCNFLITSSIRLDKQSVNLGPVTSHFMPTKSTKVFLDIHSIDLAMPLLNDPSVRCSQSMPSLYQLRQVRSKFDYTSTYTMCRASSAVASSLKLQPSSIWTLSDQDSNNAGMSQEKVGSLMFRTIAIQVINDGENAVLQHKDVKRIAALTKDSIITAILGEICCIMFKLK
;
A
#
# COMPACT_ATOMS: atom_id res chain seq x y z
N MET A 1 62.26 3.64 35.02
CA MET A 1 62.10 4.07 33.61
C MET A 1 62.07 2.82 32.75
N PHE A 2 60.96 2.54 32.07
CA PHE A 2 60.87 1.40 31.13
C PHE A 2 61.47 1.83 29.78
N THR A 3 62.79 1.79 29.64
CA THR A 3 63.50 2.23 28.42
C THR A 3 63.53 1.18 27.31
N GLU A 4 63.08 -0.06 27.57
CA GLU A 4 63.18 -1.18 26.62
C GLU A 4 61.84 -1.84 26.23
N LEU A 5 60.71 -1.35 26.76
CA LEU A 5 59.40 -1.96 26.48
C LEU A 5 58.85 -1.47 25.13
N LYS A 6 59.15 -2.23 24.07
CA LYS A 6 58.52 -2.08 22.75
C LYS A 6 57.18 -2.82 22.70
N VAL A 7 56.10 -2.13 23.05
CA VAL A 7 54.75 -2.66 22.86
C VAL A 7 54.34 -2.50 21.39
N SER A 8 53.89 -3.59 20.76
CA SER A 8 53.40 -3.55 19.39
C SER A 8 52.03 -2.86 19.31
N LYS A 9 51.73 -2.18 18.19
CA LYS A 9 50.43 -1.51 17.97
C LYS A 9 49.23 -2.45 18.18
N THR A 10 49.39 -3.72 17.81
CA THR A 10 48.36 -4.75 17.97
C THR A 10 48.11 -5.05 19.45
N THR A 11 49.17 -5.21 20.24
CA THR A 11 49.07 -5.47 21.69
C THR A 11 48.36 -4.33 22.42
N LEU A 12 48.69 -3.08 22.06
CA LEU A 12 48.00 -1.90 22.60
C LEU A 12 46.52 -1.87 22.19
N PHE A 13 46.22 -2.19 20.92
CA PHE A 13 44.85 -2.22 20.42
C PHE A 13 43.99 -3.28 21.12
N ASP A 14 44.52 -4.49 21.31
CA ASP A 14 43.83 -5.58 21.99
C ASP A 14 43.61 -5.27 23.48
N PHE A 15 44.60 -4.65 24.14
CA PHE A 15 44.46 -4.20 25.52
C PHE A 15 43.34 -3.15 25.68
N VAL A 16 43.31 -2.14 24.81
CA VAL A 16 42.26 -1.11 24.80
C VAL A 16 40.89 -1.71 24.54
N LYS A 17 40.79 -2.70 23.64
CA LYS A 17 39.51 -3.33 23.30
C LYS A 17 39.02 -4.31 24.37
N GLN A 18 39.88 -5.16 24.90
CA GLN A 18 39.51 -6.28 25.78
C GLN A 18 39.54 -5.92 27.26
N HIS A 19 40.53 -5.12 27.69
CA HIS A 19 40.71 -4.78 29.11
C HIS A 19 40.18 -3.40 29.48
N CYS A 20 40.28 -2.42 28.57
CA CYS A 20 39.67 -1.09 28.79
C CYS A 20 38.20 -1.01 28.31
N ASN A 21 37.70 -2.06 27.63
CA ASN A 21 36.35 -2.13 27.06
C ASN A 21 36.00 -0.96 26.11
N LEU A 22 36.99 -0.43 25.39
CA LEU A 22 36.83 0.69 24.47
C LEU A 22 36.73 0.18 23.03
N SER A 23 35.69 0.59 22.31
CA SER A 23 35.51 0.29 20.88
C SER A 23 35.86 1.51 20.02
N LEU A 24 36.62 1.30 18.95
CA LEU A 24 36.84 2.34 17.94
C LEU A 24 35.53 2.63 17.20
N LYS A 25 35.00 3.85 17.33
CA LYS A 25 33.77 4.32 16.67
C LYS A 25 34.08 5.43 15.69
N LYS A 26 33.24 5.58 14.66
CA LYS A 26 33.31 6.73 13.75
C LYS A 26 32.92 8.01 14.50
N ALA A 27 33.77 9.03 14.44
CA ALA A 27 33.49 10.33 15.02
C ALA A 27 32.32 11.03 14.31
N ARG A 28 31.42 11.64 15.08
CA ARG A 28 30.38 12.55 14.56
C ARG A 28 30.95 13.96 14.57
N LEU A 29 30.92 14.63 13.42
CA LEU A 29 31.29 16.04 13.33
C LEU A 29 30.10 16.89 13.78
N GLN A 30 30.32 17.80 14.70
CA GLN A 30 29.33 18.75 15.19
C GLN A 30 29.93 20.16 15.15
N PRO A 31 29.14 21.19 14.80
CA PRO A 31 29.58 22.58 14.94
C PRO A 31 30.01 22.87 16.38
N ILE A 32 31.07 23.65 16.57
CA ILE A 32 31.56 24.04 17.91
C ILE A 32 30.46 24.76 18.69
N ASP A 33 29.79 25.69 18.01
CA ASP A 33 28.71 26.52 18.58
C ASP A 33 27.47 25.73 18.99
N ARG A 34 27.35 24.45 18.60
CA ARG A 34 26.21 23.60 18.98
C ARG A 34 26.08 23.47 20.49
N ASN A 35 27.19 23.39 21.23
CA ASN A 35 27.19 23.19 22.68
C ASN A 35 27.77 24.40 23.43
N SER A 36 27.65 25.61 22.86
CA SER A 36 27.91 26.81 23.65
C SER A 36 26.84 26.95 24.75
N GLU A 37 27.21 27.56 25.87
CA GLU A 37 26.32 27.80 27.00
C GLU A 37 25.03 28.52 26.54
N GLU A 38 25.18 29.50 25.66
CA GLU A 38 24.08 30.25 25.05
C GLU A 38 23.11 29.34 24.29
N LYS A 39 23.60 28.41 23.44
CA LYS A 39 22.73 27.51 22.68
C LYS A 39 22.08 26.44 23.53
N ILE A 40 22.74 26.01 24.61
CA ILE A 40 22.13 25.10 25.59
C ILE A 40 21.00 25.82 26.33
N GLN A 41 21.23 27.07 26.75
CA GLN A 41 20.21 27.89 27.40
C GLN A 41 19.03 28.19 26.46
N GLU A 42 19.29 28.54 25.19
CA GLU A 42 18.23 28.74 24.19
C GLU A 42 17.33 27.50 24.03
N ARG A 43 17.89 26.29 24.07
CA ARG A 43 17.09 25.05 24.05
C ARG A 43 16.27 24.89 25.32
N LEU A 44 16.87 25.16 26.48
CA LEU A 44 16.20 25.05 27.77
C LEU A 44 15.01 26.01 27.84
N ASP A 45 15.23 27.26 27.46
CA ASP A 45 14.21 28.31 27.43
C ASP A 45 13.08 27.96 26.45
N TRP A 46 13.44 27.39 25.29
CA TRP A 46 12.45 26.92 24.32
C TRP A 46 11.55 25.83 24.90
N VAL A 47 12.13 24.84 25.58
CA VAL A 47 11.36 23.76 26.22
C VAL A 47 10.42 24.33 27.29
N HIS A 48 10.93 25.17 28.20
CA HIS A 48 10.11 25.78 29.25
C HIS A 48 9.03 26.71 28.71
N LYS A 49 9.27 27.37 27.59
CA LYS A 49 8.27 28.22 26.91
C LYS A 49 7.09 27.38 26.43
N TRP A 50 7.35 26.26 25.75
CA TRP A 50 6.30 25.43 25.15
C TRP A 50 5.66 24.45 26.13
N GLU A 51 6.36 24.05 27.20
CA GLU A 51 5.78 23.25 28.30
C GLU A 51 4.61 23.98 28.98
N LYS A 52 4.63 25.31 28.99
CA LYS A 52 3.53 26.15 29.53
C LYS A 52 2.31 26.25 28.59
N THR A 53 2.36 25.62 27.43
CA THR A 53 1.29 25.62 26.42
C THR A 53 0.71 24.22 26.26
N ASP A 54 -0.27 24.06 25.38
CA ASP A 54 -0.85 22.75 25.04
C ASP A 54 -0.05 22.00 23.96
N LEU A 55 1.18 22.42 23.65
CA LEU A 55 2.02 21.77 22.64
C LEU A 55 2.45 20.36 23.11
N ASP A 56 2.03 19.35 22.38
CA ASP A 56 2.33 17.93 22.63
C ASP A 56 2.76 17.25 21.33
N PHE A 57 4.04 16.84 21.29
CA PHE A 57 4.67 16.19 20.14
C PHE A 57 3.93 14.92 19.70
N THR A 58 3.24 14.25 20.62
CA THR A 58 2.54 12.98 20.37
C THR A 58 1.09 13.16 19.92
N ARG A 59 0.53 14.37 20.04
CA ARG A 59 -0.92 14.58 19.86
C ARG A 59 -1.31 15.71 18.91
N ASN A 60 -0.58 16.81 18.87
CA ASN A 60 -1.02 18.01 18.14
C ASN A 60 0.10 18.75 17.40
N CYS A 61 1.15 18.03 17.01
CA CYS A 61 2.29 18.58 16.28
C CYS A 61 2.45 17.95 14.89
N VAL A 62 2.84 18.79 13.92
CA VAL A 62 3.29 18.41 12.58
C VAL A 62 4.66 19.00 12.35
N PHE A 63 5.59 18.18 11.87
CA PHE A 63 6.99 18.51 11.66
C PHE A 63 7.29 18.54 10.15
N PRO A 64 7.14 19.70 9.48
CA PRO A 64 7.56 19.88 8.09
C PRO A 64 9.06 20.16 7.98
N ASP A 65 9.72 19.52 7.02
CA ASP A 65 11.16 19.64 6.79
C ASP A 65 11.59 19.17 5.39
N GLU A 66 12.82 19.51 5.01
CA GLU A 66 13.48 19.16 3.77
C GLU A 66 14.61 18.17 3.97
N SER A 67 14.68 17.17 3.11
CA SER A 67 15.84 16.30 3.02
C SER A 67 16.38 16.20 1.59
N ALA A 68 17.69 16.40 1.48
CA ALA A 68 18.45 16.20 0.25
C ALA A 68 18.76 14.71 0.01
N PHE A 69 18.48 14.25 -1.21
CA PHE A 69 18.76 12.91 -1.72
C PHE A 69 19.62 12.99 -2.98
N HIS A 70 20.64 12.15 -3.09
CA HIS A 70 21.50 12.07 -4.27
C HIS A 70 21.99 10.63 -4.48
N ILE A 71 22.30 10.27 -5.74
CA ILE A 71 22.68 8.88 -6.12
C ILE A 71 23.95 8.38 -5.42
N ASN A 72 24.82 9.29 -4.97
CA ASN A 72 26.04 8.92 -4.23
C ASN A 72 25.82 8.68 -2.72
N LEU A 73 24.56 8.72 -2.23
CA LEU A 73 24.24 8.32 -0.86
C LEU A 73 24.66 6.86 -0.63
N LYS A 74 25.60 6.65 0.28
CA LYS A 74 26.12 5.33 0.67
C LYS A 74 26.30 5.22 2.17
N ARG A 75 26.20 3.99 2.68
CA ARG A 75 26.53 3.68 4.07
C ARG A 75 28.01 3.95 4.26
N SER A 76 28.34 4.67 5.33
CA SER A 76 29.74 4.93 5.65
C SER A 76 30.45 3.79 6.38
N MET A 77 29.75 2.67 6.58
CA MET A 77 30.25 1.43 7.16
C MET A 77 29.79 0.26 6.31
N ALA A 78 30.67 -0.71 6.12
CA ALA A 78 30.42 -1.93 5.35
C ALA A 78 31.12 -3.13 6.00
N TRP A 79 30.57 -4.32 5.81
CA TRP A 79 31.16 -5.57 6.25
C TRP A 79 31.88 -6.24 5.08
N SER A 80 33.07 -6.80 5.33
CA SER A 80 33.82 -7.63 4.38
C SER A 80 34.33 -8.89 5.08
N LYS A 81 34.73 -9.89 4.30
CA LYS A 81 35.37 -11.09 4.87
C LYS A 81 36.62 -10.69 5.64
N LYS A 82 36.89 -11.34 6.77
CA LYS A 82 38.08 -11.10 7.59
C LYS A 82 39.34 -11.27 6.72
N GLY A 83 40.16 -10.22 6.64
CA GLY A 83 41.36 -10.18 5.77
C GLY A 83 41.14 -9.54 4.39
N ALA A 84 39.91 -9.20 4.02
CA ALA A 84 39.59 -8.50 2.77
C ALA A 84 39.13 -7.05 3.04
N PRO A 85 39.50 -6.07 2.19
CA PRO A 85 39.00 -4.71 2.34
C PRO A 85 37.49 -4.64 2.07
N ALA A 86 36.79 -3.78 2.80
CA ALA A 86 35.42 -3.43 2.49
C ALA A 86 35.42 -2.33 1.42
N VAL A 87 35.11 -2.69 0.17
CA VAL A 87 35.13 -1.77 -0.97
C VAL A 87 33.70 -1.40 -1.38
N ALA A 88 33.39 -0.11 -1.39
CA ALA A 88 32.17 0.43 -1.96
C ALA A 88 32.51 1.26 -3.21
N THR A 89 32.01 0.85 -4.38
CA THR A 89 32.22 1.58 -5.64
C THR A 89 31.22 2.72 -5.78
N VAL A 90 31.71 3.93 -6.08
CA VAL A 90 30.88 5.12 -6.30
C VAL A 90 31.07 5.64 -7.73
N PRO A 91 30.00 6.03 -8.45
CA PRO A 91 30.14 6.75 -9.72
C PRO A 91 30.92 8.05 -9.53
N LYS A 92 31.85 8.37 -10.43
CA LYS A 92 32.66 9.61 -10.37
C LYS A 92 31.86 10.89 -10.67
N THR A 93 30.58 10.79 -11.00
CA THR A 93 29.75 11.91 -11.45
C THR A 93 29.30 12.82 -10.30
N ARG A 94 29.34 14.13 -10.55
CA ARG A 94 28.75 15.16 -9.68
C ARG A 94 27.22 15.01 -9.74
N ALA A 95 26.67 14.25 -8.81
CA ALA A 95 25.25 13.91 -8.77
C ALA A 95 24.34 15.13 -8.53
N ALA A 96 23.24 15.21 -9.26
CA ALA A 96 22.18 16.17 -8.97
C ALA A 96 21.53 15.82 -7.63
N THR A 97 21.32 16.83 -6.79
CA THR A 97 20.61 16.66 -5.52
C THR A 97 19.11 16.84 -5.75
N THR A 98 18.34 15.80 -5.45
CA THR A 98 16.88 15.80 -5.42
C THR A 98 16.43 16.11 -4.01
N THR A 99 15.62 17.16 -3.82
CA THR A 99 15.13 17.51 -2.47
C THR A 99 13.72 16.98 -2.29
N ILE A 100 13.46 16.33 -1.17
CA ILE A 100 12.14 15.89 -0.76
C ILE A 100 11.69 16.76 0.40
N LEU A 101 10.51 17.36 0.26
CA LEU A 101 9.78 18.04 1.31
C LEU A 101 8.85 17.03 1.97
N GLY A 102 8.94 16.88 3.29
CA GLY A 102 8.13 15.96 4.08
C GLY A 102 7.48 16.67 5.25
N ALA A 103 6.33 16.18 5.71
CA ALA A 103 5.68 16.64 6.92
C ALA A 103 5.06 15.46 7.65
N ILE A 104 5.45 15.23 8.90
CA ILE A 104 4.97 14.10 9.71
C ILE A 104 4.28 14.58 10.99
N SER A 105 3.35 13.79 11.51
CA SER A 105 2.83 13.85 12.87
C SER A 105 3.22 12.56 13.61
N ALA A 106 2.86 12.47 14.90
CA ALA A 106 3.06 11.24 15.67
C ALA A 106 2.28 10.03 15.11
N GLU A 107 1.15 10.29 14.46
CA GLU A 107 0.31 9.24 13.89
C GLU A 107 0.73 8.89 12.46
N ASP A 108 1.06 9.90 11.65
CA ASP A 108 1.16 9.71 10.20
C ASP A 108 2.08 10.69 9.45
N LEU A 109 2.27 10.45 8.15
CA LEU A 109 2.99 11.33 7.23
C LEU A 109 1.89 12.15 6.54
N ILE A 110 1.86 13.44 6.82
CA ILE A 110 0.83 14.38 6.38
C ILE A 110 1.01 14.73 4.91
N LYS A 111 2.23 15.05 4.49
CA LYS A 111 2.54 15.38 3.10
C LYS A 111 3.97 14.99 2.74
N CYS A 112 4.16 14.55 1.50
CA CYS A 112 5.47 14.39 0.89
C CYS A 112 5.43 15.03 -0.50
N SER A 113 6.51 15.69 -0.91
CA SER A 113 6.58 16.36 -2.22
C SER A 113 8.00 16.32 -2.77
N LEU A 114 8.11 15.96 -4.05
CA LEU A 114 9.40 15.83 -4.72
C LEU A 114 9.73 17.12 -5.44
N ARG A 115 10.97 17.58 -5.28
CA ARG A 115 11.52 18.67 -6.08
C ARG A 115 12.69 18.20 -6.92
N LEU A 116 12.52 18.32 -8.22
CA LEU A 116 13.56 18.08 -9.21
C LEU A 116 14.19 19.40 -9.61
N LEU A 117 15.51 19.40 -9.76
CA LEU A 117 16.22 20.49 -10.43
C LEU A 117 15.78 20.48 -11.90
N GLN A 118 15.22 21.59 -12.40
CA GLN A 118 15.02 21.73 -13.85
C GLN A 118 16.37 21.94 -14.53
N PRO A 119 16.64 21.30 -15.68
CA PRO A 119 17.87 21.53 -16.43
C PRO A 119 17.94 23.00 -16.86
N PRO A 120 19.14 23.60 -16.97
CA PRO A 120 19.28 24.98 -17.44
C PRO A 120 18.66 25.08 -18.83
N SER A 121 17.70 25.98 -19.00
CA SER A 121 17.11 26.27 -20.31
C SER A 121 18.21 26.80 -21.23
N ASN A 122 18.55 26.04 -22.27
CA ASN A 122 19.36 26.52 -23.38
C ASN A 122 18.55 27.55 -24.19
N LYS A 123 18.48 28.79 -23.70
CA LYS A 123 18.11 29.96 -24.50
C LYS A 123 19.02 31.12 -24.14
N LYS A 124 20.08 31.29 -24.93
CA LYS A 124 20.64 32.63 -25.19
C LYS A 124 19.66 33.33 -26.13
N GLU A 125 18.61 33.92 -25.58
CA GLU A 125 17.86 34.99 -26.26
C GLU A 125 18.23 36.33 -25.61
N LYS A 126 18.39 37.32 -26.47
CA LYS A 126 19.05 38.61 -26.24
C LYS A 126 18.38 39.43 -25.13
N ALA A 127 19.20 40.30 -24.55
CA ALA A 127 18.88 41.29 -23.53
C ALA A 127 17.56 42.05 -23.82
N GLY A 128 16.70 42.06 -22.81
CA GLY A 128 15.48 42.87 -22.67
C GLY A 128 14.99 42.71 -21.22
N ASP A 129 14.71 43.83 -20.56
CA ASP A 129 14.64 44.00 -19.11
C ASP A 129 13.87 42.95 -18.29
N GLY A 130 14.46 42.57 -17.15
CA GLY A 130 13.73 42.20 -15.94
C GLY A 130 13.25 40.76 -15.80
N VAL A 131 14.05 39.74 -16.16
CA VAL A 131 13.70 38.34 -15.86
C VAL A 131 14.61 37.77 -14.77
N GLY A 132 14.00 37.49 -13.61
CA GLY A 132 14.65 37.01 -12.40
C GLY A 132 15.43 35.71 -12.61
N GLN A 133 16.69 35.74 -12.16
CA GLN A 133 17.58 34.59 -12.08
C GLN A 133 16.94 33.50 -11.21
N MET A 134 16.48 32.39 -11.81
CA MET A 134 15.83 31.30 -11.07
C MET A 134 16.83 30.56 -10.15
N SER A 135 16.44 30.40 -8.88
CA SER A 135 17.29 29.91 -7.79
C SER A 135 17.54 28.40 -7.82
N LYS A 136 18.78 27.98 -7.52
CA LYS A 136 19.18 26.56 -7.40
C LYS A 136 18.74 25.85 -6.10
N GLY A 137 18.17 26.57 -5.12
CA GLY A 137 17.78 26.05 -3.79
C GLY A 137 16.28 26.17 -3.51
N THR A 138 15.79 25.66 -2.37
CA THR A 138 14.41 25.90 -1.90
C THR A 138 14.29 27.35 -1.49
N VAL A 139 13.51 28.11 -2.25
CA VAL A 139 13.15 29.49 -1.89
C VAL A 139 11.88 29.48 -1.07
N THR A 140 11.74 30.50 -0.23
CA THR A 140 10.59 30.71 0.66
C THR A 140 9.24 30.48 -0.03
N GLY A 141 9.09 30.90 -1.30
CA GLY A 141 7.86 30.68 -2.06
C GLY A 141 7.47 29.21 -2.25
N HIS A 142 8.45 28.34 -2.50
CA HIS A 142 8.18 26.89 -2.64
C HIS A 142 7.82 26.26 -1.30
N TYR A 143 8.47 26.69 -0.23
CA TYR A 143 8.15 26.22 1.12
C TYR A 143 6.74 26.66 1.54
N ILE A 144 6.36 27.91 1.27
CA ILE A 144 4.99 28.41 1.48
C ILE A 144 3.98 27.57 0.71
N SER A 145 4.24 27.22 -0.56
CA SER A 145 3.37 26.32 -1.32
C SER A 145 3.26 24.93 -0.69
N PHE A 146 4.33 24.42 -0.07
CA PHE A 146 4.31 23.16 0.65
C PHE A 146 3.49 23.25 1.95
N LEU A 147 3.66 24.33 2.73
CA LEU A 147 2.85 24.61 3.93
C LEU A 147 1.36 24.74 3.60
N LYS A 148 1.03 25.39 2.48
CA LYS A 148 -0.34 25.45 1.94
C LYS A 148 -0.89 24.05 1.72
N ALA A 149 -0.14 23.21 1.00
CA ALA A 149 -0.54 21.84 0.72
C ALA A 149 -0.72 21.03 2.02
N ILE A 150 0.17 21.17 3.01
CA ILE A 150 0.03 20.52 4.32
C ILE A 150 -1.30 20.93 4.99
N MET A 151 -1.60 22.23 5.04
CA MET A 151 -2.83 22.74 5.66
C MET A 151 -4.10 22.38 4.89
N ASP A 152 -4.02 22.26 3.57
CA ASP A 152 -5.13 21.77 2.73
C ASP A 152 -5.39 20.27 2.97
N GLU A 153 -4.35 19.46 3.21
CA GLU A 153 -4.51 18.05 3.58
C GLU A 153 -5.08 17.87 5.00
N MET A 154 -4.71 18.74 5.94
CA MET A 154 -5.22 18.71 7.32
C MET A 154 -6.64 19.29 7.43
N GLY A 155 -7.02 20.23 6.57
CA GLY A 155 -8.29 20.97 6.64
C GLY A 155 -9.56 20.10 6.77
N PRO A 156 -9.68 18.97 6.05
CA PRO A 156 -10.82 18.06 6.18
C PRO A 156 -10.95 17.34 7.53
N PHE A 157 -9.96 17.44 8.43
CA PHE A 157 -9.92 16.72 9.72
C PHE A 157 -10.16 17.67 10.89
N PRO A 158 -11.39 17.73 11.45
CA PRO A 158 -11.71 18.69 12.51
C PRO A 158 -10.83 18.55 13.76
N HIS A 159 -10.38 17.34 14.07
CA HIS A 159 -9.50 17.07 15.20
C HIS A 159 -8.07 17.61 15.02
N MET A 160 -7.66 17.93 13.80
CA MET A 160 -6.32 18.49 13.49
C MET A 160 -6.31 20.02 13.50
N LYS A 161 -7.47 20.68 13.69
CA LYS A 161 -7.51 22.14 13.82
C LYS A 161 -6.71 22.60 15.03
N GLY A 162 -5.98 23.70 14.87
CA GLY A 162 -5.12 24.25 15.92
C GLY A 162 -3.81 23.50 16.14
N TYR A 163 -3.47 22.51 15.31
CA TYR A 163 -2.18 21.83 15.41
C TYR A 163 -1.00 22.79 15.23
N PHE A 164 0.11 22.47 15.88
CA PHE A 164 1.37 23.19 15.77
C PHE A 164 2.18 22.68 14.57
N LEU A 165 2.58 23.59 13.69
CA LEU A 165 3.61 23.32 12.70
C LEU A 165 4.96 23.68 13.34
N VAL A 166 5.75 22.66 13.66
CA VAL A 166 7.05 22.77 14.33
C VAL A 166 8.14 22.75 13.25
N MET A 167 8.75 23.90 13.00
CA MET A 167 9.72 24.13 11.93
C MET A 167 11.11 24.41 12.51
N ASP A 168 12.17 24.11 11.75
CA ASP A 168 13.49 24.62 12.10
C ASP A 168 13.60 26.15 11.88
N ASN A 169 14.66 26.77 12.38
CA ASN A 169 14.87 28.22 12.28
C ASN A 169 15.64 28.63 11.02
N ALA A 170 15.56 27.85 9.93
CA ALA A 170 16.22 28.21 8.68
C ALA A 170 15.62 29.51 8.10
N PRO A 171 16.42 30.37 7.44
CA PRO A 171 15.92 31.64 6.86
C PRO A 171 14.74 31.49 5.90
N ILE A 172 14.61 30.31 5.28
CA ILE A 172 13.50 29.99 4.38
C ILE A 172 12.16 29.73 5.10
N HIS A 173 12.20 29.48 6.42
CA HIS A 173 11.04 29.19 7.27
C HIS A 173 10.58 30.40 8.09
N THR A 174 11.42 31.42 8.23
CA THR A 174 11.23 32.53 9.17
C THR A 174 10.73 33.82 8.51
N SER A 175 10.18 33.77 7.30
CA SER A 175 9.59 34.97 6.69
C SER A 175 8.31 35.37 7.44
N ASP A 176 8.12 36.66 7.72
CA ASP A 176 6.97 37.22 8.46
C ASP A 176 5.60 36.79 7.91
N ASN A 177 5.54 36.42 6.63
CA ASN A 177 4.33 35.96 5.96
C ASN A 177 3.94 34.52 6.34
N ILE A 178 4.88 33.67 6.78
CA ILE A 178 4.62 32.26 7.08
C ILE A 178 3.77 32.10 8.33
N ALA A 179 4.20 32.68 9.46
CA ALA A 179 3.48 32.57 10.73
C ALA A 179 2.06 33.14 10.62
N LYS A 180 1.92 34.35 10.06
CA LYS A 180 0.62 34.99 9.81
C LYS A 180 -0.30 34.14 8.93
N TYR A 181 0.26 33.49 7.91
CA TYR A 181 -0.53 32.63 7.02
C TYR A 181 -1.00 31.36 7.73
N ILE A 182 -0.13 30.70 8.50
CA ILE A 182 -0.48 29.52 9.31
C ILE A 182 -1.62 29.85 10.29
N GLU A 183 -1.50 30.98 11.00
CA GLU A 183 -2.50 31.47 11.94
C GLU A 183 -3.83 31.82 11.25
N SER A 184 -3.79 32.46 10.08
CA SER A 184 -5.00 32.78 9.30
C SER A 184 -5.80 31.54 8.87
N ARG A 185 -5.15 30.37 8.83
CA ARG A 185 -5.75 29.08 8.49
C ARG A 185 -6.19 28.29 9.74
N GLY A 186 -6.02 28.86 10.94
CA GLY A 186 -6.43 28.26 12.21
C GLY A 186 -5.44 27.24 12.78
N TYR A 187 -4.15 27.35 12.42
CA TYR A 187 -3.06 26.54 12.95
C TYR A 187 -2.06 27.41 13.72
N ARG A 188 -1.11 26.80 14.42
CA ARG A 188 -0.09 27.51 15.22
C ARG A 188 1.30 27.19 14.69
N SER A 189 2.25 28.09 14.91
CA SER A 189 3.65 27.89 14.51
C SER A 189 4.57 27.82 15.73
N ALA A 190 5.54 26.91 15.68
CA ALA A 190 6.61 26.81 16.67
C ALA A 190 7.94 26.64 15.94
N TYR A 191 8.95 27.42 16.31
CA TYR A 191 10.26 27.40 15.67
C TYR A 191 11.30 26.81 16.60
N LEU A 192 11.98 25.75 16.18
CA LEU A 192 13.01 25.07 16.96
C LEU A 192 14.24 25.97 17.19
N PRO A 193 14.93 25.81 18.33
CA PRO A 193 16.18 26.51 18.57
C PRO A 193 17.27 26.08 17.57
N PRO A 194 18.22 26.96 17.21
CA PRO A 194 19.30 26.63 16.28
C PRO A 194 20.06 25.34 16.65
N TYR A 195 20.53 24.62 15.63
CA TYR A 195 21.33 23.40 15.79
C TYR A 195 20.68 22.29 16.65
N SER A 196 19.35 22.18 16.63
CA SER A 196 18.61 21.23 17.49
C SER A 196 17.81 20.16 16.71
N PRO A 197 18.45 19.40 15.79
CA PRO A 197 17.77 18.35 15.02
C PRO A 197 17.22 17.21 15.90
N GLU A 198 17.75 17.02 17.12
CA GLU A 198 17.24 16.07 18.11
C GLU A 198 15.82 16.38 18.58
N LEU A 199 15.39 17.63 18.46
CA LEU A 199 14.04 18.08 18.77
C LEU A 199 13.12 18.02 17.54
N ASN A 200 13.60 17.55 16.39
CA ASN A 200 12.84 17.42 15.16
C ASN A 200 12.63 15.93 14.79
N PRO A 201 11.51 15.29 15.15
CA PRO A 201 11.25 13.87 14.88
C PRO A 201 11.37 13.46 13.41
N ILE A 202 11.13 14.39 12.46
CA ILE A 202 11.24 14.08 11.03
C ILE A 202 12.66 13.69 10.60
N GLU A 203 13.69 14.09 11.36
CA GLU A 203 15.07 13.68 11.12
C GLU A 203 15.25 12.15 11.28
N GLN A 204 14.54 11.54 12.22
CA GLN A 204 14.53 10.08 12.37
C GLN A 204 13.81 9.42 11.19
N PHE A 205 12.69 10.00 10.75
CA PHE A 205 12.00 9.55 9.54
C PHE A 205 12.93 9.60 8.32
N TRP A 206 13.65 10.70 8.11
CA TRP A 206 14.62 10.81 7.03
C TRP A 206 15.76 9.82 7.12
N SER A 207 16.24 9.51 8.33
CA SER A 207 17.24 8.47 8.55
C SER A 207 16.76 7.10 8.07
N VAL A 208 15.54 6.71 8.42
CA VAL A 208 14.92 5.46 7.94
C VAL A 208 14.78 5.44 6.42
N VAL A 209 14.26 6.53 5.84
CA VAL A 209 14.09 6.65 4.38
C VAL A 209 15.46 6.54 3.69
N LYS A 210 16.46 7.31 4.11
CA LYS A 210 17.82 7.27 3.52
C LYS A 210 18.47 5.89 3.64
N ASN A 211 18.24 5.18 4.73
CA ASN A 211 18.75 3.83 4.92
C ASN A 211 18.13 2.86 3.90
N ALA A 212 16.81 2.85 3.76
CA ALA A 212 16.10 2.04 2.77
C ALA A 212 16.55 2.37 1.33
N TRP A 213 16.71 3.66 1.04
CA TRP A 213 17.22 4.15 -0.24
C TRP A 213 18.63 3.65 -0.56
N THR A 214 19.51 3.64 0.43
CA THR A 214 20.90 3.21 0.23
C THR A 214 20.98 1.75 -0.21
N ASP A 215 20.10 0.90 0.32
CA ASP A 215 20.05 -0.54 -0.04
C ASP A 215 19.58 -0.74 -1.48
N VAL A 216 18.64 0.09 -1.95
CA VAL A 216 18.14 0.07 -3.34
C VAL A 216 19.20 0.54 -4.35
N ILE A 217 20.04 1.53 -3.99
CA ILE A 217 21.08 2.12 -4.86
C ILE A 217 22.31 1.18 -5.00
N MET A 218 22.47 0.15 -4.16
CA MET A 218 23.59 -0.79 -4.27
C MET A 218 23.51 -1.73 -5.49
N GLY A 219 22.37 -1.76 -6.20
CA GLY A 219 22.26 -2.34 -7.55
C GLY A 219 22.51 -1.29 -8.62
N LYS A 220 23.65 -1.35 -9.33
CA LYS A 220 24.11 -0.47 -10.43
C LYS A 220 22.97 0.17 -11.25
N ARG A 221 22.54 1.39 -10.94
CA ARG A 221 21.44 2.08 -11.64
C ARG A 221 21.82 3.53 -11.96
N SER A 222 21.28 4.05 -13.06
CA SER A 222 21.51 5.41 -13.57
C SER A 222 20.74 6.48 -12.79
N GLU A 223 21.11 7.75 -12.97
CA GLU A 223 20.47 8.92 -12.33
C GLU A 223 18.99 9.06 -12.70
N GLU A 224 18.61 8.67 -13.91
CA GLU A 224 17.22 8.65 -14.38
C GLU A 224 16.36 7.65 -13.59
N VAL A 225 16.89 6.46 -13.29
CA VAL A 225 16.19 5.44 -12.50
C VAL A 225 16.03 5.90 -11.05
N PHE A 226 17.03 6.58 -10.49
CA PHE A 226 16.95 7.19 -9.16
C PHE A 226 15.84 8.24 -9.08
N ILE A 227 15.71 9.10 -10.10
CA ILE A 227 14.65 10.10 -10.20
C ILE A 227 13.27 9.44 -10.36
N LEU A 228 13.15 8.38 -11.16
CA LEU A 228 11.89 7.63 -11.32
C LEU A 228 11.49 6.93 -10.02
N GLN A 229 12.44 6.37 -9.27
CA GLN A 229 12.18 5.74 -7.98
C GLN A 229 11.79 6.76 -6.91
N THR A 230 12.38 7.96 -6.92
CA THR A 230 12.04 9.02 -5.95
C THR A 230 10.65 9.54 -6.23
N LYS A 231 10.31 9.75 -7.50
CA LYS A 231 8.94 10.03 -7.96
C LYS A 231 7.99 8.93 -7.48
N THR A 232 8.31 7.67 -7.72
CA THR A 232 7.46 6.54 -7.33
C THR A 232 7.28 6.47 -5.81
N PHE A 233 8.34 6.63 -5.02
CA PHE A 233 8.27 6.65 -3.55
C PHE A 233 7.40 7.79 -3.04
N VAL A 234 7.62 9.03 -3.52
CA VAL A 234 6.84 10.21 -3.10
C VAL A 234 5.39 10.08 -3.54
N THR A 235 5.14 9.66 -4.78
CA THR A 235 3.78 9.39 -5.26
C THR A 235 3.15 8.33 -4.37
N THR A 236 3.76 7.16 -4.19
CA THR A 236 3.22 6.06 -3.36
C THR A 236 2.96 6.52 -1.92
N THR A 237 3.89 7.20 -1.25
CA THR A 237 3.71 7.64 0.14
C THR A 237 2.66 8.73 0.32
N THR A 238 2.58 9.70 -0.60
CA THR A 238 1.53 10.76 -0.59
C THR A 238 0.16 10.16 -0.89
N THR A 239 0.13 9.18 -1.77
CA THR A 239 -1.05 8.50 -2.25
C THR A 239 -1.63 7.49 -1.26
N THR A 240 -0.77 6.76 -0.53
CA THR A 240 -1.21 5.73 0.44
C THR A 240 -1.86 6.37 1.68
N LYS A 241 -1.67 7.68 1.90
CA LYS A 241 -2.16 8.42 3.09
C LYS A 241 -3.12 9.56 2.82
N LYS A 242 -3.65 9.73 1.60
CA LYS A 242 -4.91 10.47 1.51
C LYS A 242 -5.87 9.68 2.40
N ASN A 243 -6.46 10.34 3.38
CA ASN A 243 -7.40 9.88 4.43
C ASN A 243 -8.69 9.21 3.87
N ILE A 244 -8.50 8.39 2.85
CA ILE A 244 -9.46 7.72 2.01
C ILE A 244 -9.93 6.46 2.73
N LEU A 245 -9.07 5.78 3.47
CA LEU A 245 -9.43 4.53 4.12
C LEU A 245 -10.56 4.71 5.14
N THR A 246 -10.36 5.62 6.09
CA THR A 246 -11.32 5.86 7.18
C THR A 246 -12.54 6.62 6.67
N GLY A 247 -12.41 7.54 5.71
CA GLY A 247 -13.52 8.28 5.13
C GLY A 247 -14.39 7.43 4.19
N TYR A 248 -13.79 6.68 3.27
CA TYR A 248 -14.52 5.96 2.23
C TYR A 248 -15.03 4.61 2.74
N ILE A 249 -14.27 3.87 3.54
CA ILE A 249 -14.79 2.66 4.19
C ILE A 249 -15.89 3.02 5.20
N LYS A 250 -15.73 4.08 6.02
CA LYS A 250 -16.80 4.47 6.96
C LYS A 250 -18.04 5.06 6.26
N LYS A 251 -17.87 5.88 5.22
CA LYS A 251 -18.99 6.55 4.53
C LYS A 251 -19.73 5.63 3.57
N THR A 252 -19.07 4.60 3.05
CA THR A 252 -19.62 3.76 1.96
C THR A 252 -19.86 2.32 2.38
N ILE A 253 -18.88 1.67 3.02
CA ILE A 253 -18.93 0.24 3.34
C ILE A 253 -19.53 -0.03 4.74
N SER A 254 -19.41 0.93 5.67
CA SER A 254 -19.93 0.81 7.04
C SER A 254 -21.33 1.38 7.25
N ARG A 255 -21.92 2.06 6.27
CA ARG A 255 -23.33 2.50 6.36
C ARG A 255 -24.26 1.29 6.27
N ARG A 256 -25.40 1.34 6.97
CA ARG A 256 -26.47 0.31 6.91
C ARG A 256 -27.13 0.30 5.53
N ILE A 257 -26.40 -0.14 4.53
CA ILE A 257 -26.77 -0.08 3.13
C ILE A 257 -26.44 -1.43 2.49
N ASP A 258 -27.47 -2.20 2.14
CA ASP A 258 -27.34 -3.53 1.54
C ASP A 258 -27.25 -3.47 0.01
N TRP A 259 -26.98 -4.62 -0.61
CA TRP A 259 -26.92 -4.71 -2.08
C TRP A 259 -28.29 -4.68 -2.76
N LEU A 260 -29.39 -4.72 -1.99
CA LEU A 260 -30.73 -4.61 -2.56
C LEU A 260 -30.97 -3.16 -2.97
N GLN A 261 -30.61 -2.21 -2.11
CA GLN A 261 -30.75 -0.79 -2.40
C GLN A 261 -29.58 -0.24 -3.23
N TYR A 262 -28.37 -0.77 -3.04
CA TYR A 262 -27.16 -0.31 -3.73
C TYR A 262 -26.36 -1.49 -4.29
N PRO A 263 -26.82 -2.08 -5.41
CA PRO A 263 -26.20 -3.26 -6.01
C PRO A 263 -24.76 -3.00 -6.47
N GLN A 264 -24.36 -1.74 -6.65
CA GLN A 264 -23.01 -1.37 -7.07
C GLN A 264 -21.94 -1.65 -6.00
N LEU A 265 -22.33 -1.76 -4.72
CA LEU A 265 -21.39 -1.88 -3.59
C LEU A 265 -20.54 -3.16 -3.64
N ARG A 266 -21.04 -4.24 -4.23
CA ARG A 266 -20.28 -5.49 -4.41
C ARG A 266 -19.12 -5.33 -5.38
N TYR A 267 -19.30 -4.56 -6.46
CA TYR A 267 -18.27 -4.27 -7.46
C TYR A 267 -17.28 -3.23 -6.92
N TYR A 268 -17.81 -2.17 -6.29
CA TYR A 268 -17.01 -1.15 -5.62
C TYR A 268 -16.06 -1.77 -4.59
N GLY A 269 -16.59 -2.61 -3.69
CA GLY A 269 -15.82 -3.13 -2.57
C GLY A 269 -14.74 -4.12 -2.98
N SER A 270 -15.02 -5.01 -3.94
CA SER A 270 -14.00 -5.92 -4.46
C SER A 270 -12.91 -5.13 -5.17
N GLN A 271 -13.27 -4.20 -6.07
CA GLN A 271 -12.33 -3.35 -6.81
C GLN A 271 -11.45 -2.53 -5.85
N LEU A 272 -12.04 -1.89 -4.84
CA LEU A 272 -11.34 -1.06 -3.85
C LEU A 272 -10.27 -1.86 -3.09
N LEU A 273 -10.60 -3.08 -2.68
CA LEU A 273 -9.75 -3.88 -1.81
C LEU A 273 -8.67 -4.64 -2.57
N THR A 274 -8.80 -4.84 -3.89
CA THR A 274 -7.73 -5.48 -4.67
C THR A 274 -6.46 -4.64 -4.65
N GLY A 275 -5.31 -5.30 -4.68
CA GLY A 275 -4.02 -4.61 -4.61
C GLY A 275 -3.68 -4.05 -3.22
N SER A 276 -4.60 -4.12 -2.27
CA SER A 276 -4.34 -3.66 -0.90
C SER A 276 -3.28 -4.50 -0.22
N ILE A 277 -2.55 -3.88 0.70
CA ILE A 277 -1.56 -4.53 1.55
C ILE A 277 -2.08 -4.55 2.99
N LEU A 278 -2.14 -5.73 3.59
CA LEU A 278 -2.35 -5.86 5.03
C LEU A 278 -1.00 -6.01 5.72
N VAL A 279 -0.79 -5.29 6.81
CA VAL A 279 0.43 -5.36 7.62
C VAL A 279 0.06 -5.71 9.05
N GLN A 280 0.65 -6.79 9.55
CA GLN A 280 0.56 -7.24 10.93
C GLN A 280 1.99 -7.42 11.46
N ASP A 281 2.42 -6.55 12.36
CA ASP A 281 3.78 -6.55 12.90
C ASP A 281 4.86 -6.53 11.80
N GLN A 282 5.61 -7.62 11.63
CA GLN A 282 6.62 -7.78 10.58
C GLN A 282 6.08 -8.52 9.33
N ALA A 283 4.84 -9.00 9.35
CA ALA A 283 4.20 -9.69 8.24
C ALA A 283 3.47 -8.70 7.33
N ALA A 284 3.66 -8.82 6.02
CA ALA A 284 2.94 -8.03 5.03
C ALA A 284 2.38 -8.95 3.94
N ILE A 285 1.12 -8.74 3.56
CA ILE A 285 0.42 -9.55 2.56
C ILE A 285 -0.26 -8.64 1.54
N LEU A 286 -0.04 -8.91 0.26
CA LEU A 286 -0.72 -8.30 -0.87
C LEU A 286 -1.98 -9.11 -1.19
N LEU A 287 -3.12 -8.43 -1.31
CA LEU A 287 -4.41 -9.01 -1.69
C LEU A 287 -4.56 -8.98 -3.21
N ASN A 288 -4.39 -10.13 -3.87
CA ASN A 288 -4.42 -10.19 -5.32
C ASN A 288 -5.81 -10.36 -5.89
N THR A 289 -6.63 -11.26 -5.34
CA THR A 289 -7.96 -11.54 -5.91
C THR A 289 -8.97 -11.63 -4.79
N ILE A 290 -10.09 -10.94 -4.98
CA ILE A 290 -11.13 -10.76 -3.97
C ILE A 290 -12.50 -11.11 -4.55
N GLU A 291 -13.27 -11.85 -3.77
CA GLU A 291 -14.62 -12.29 -4.09
C GLU A 291 -15.61 -11.80 -3.04
N PRO A 292 -16.51 -10.88 -3.39
CA PRO A 292 -17.53 -10.39 -2.47
C PRO A 292 -18.66 -11.43 -2.32
N TYR A 293 -19.24 -11.53 -1.13
CA TYR A 293 -20.44 -12.33 -0.88
C TYR A 293 -21.32 -11.68 0.19
N SER A 294 -22.62 -11.91 0.13
CA SER A 294 -23.59 -11.26 1.02
C SER A 294 -23.53 -11.82 2.44
N ARG A 295 -24.21 -11.15 3.38
CA ARG A 295 -24.60 -11.76 4.66
C ARG A 295 -26.00 -12.35 4.64
N ASP A 296 -26.82 -11.90 3.71
CA ASP A 296 -28.23 -12.24 3.62
C ASP A 296 -28.45 -13.29 2.52
N SER A 297 -28.90 -14.47 2.92
CA SER A 297 -29.16 -15.60 2.02
C SER A 297 -30.16 -15.32 0.89
N PRO A 298 -31.20 -14.49 1.05
CA PRO A 298 -32.11 -14.19 -0.06
C PRO A 298 -31.48 -13.30 -1.14
N LEU A 299 -30.44 -12.53 -0.79
CA LEU A 299 -29.83 -11.54 -1.68
C LEU A 299 -28.74 -12.14 -2.58
N ASP A 300 -28.09 -13.19 -2.10
CA ASP A 300 -26.99 -13.85 -2.79
C ASP A 300 -26.95 -15.33 -2.39
N ALA A 301 -26.84 -16.20 -3.39
CA ALA A 301 -26.66 -17.64 -3.16
C ALA A 301 -25.39 -17.91 -2.33
N HIS A 302 -24.44 -16.98 -2.38
CA HIS A 302 -23.24 -16.97 -1.57
C HIS A 302 -23.42 -16.00 -0.41
N TYR A 303 -23.61 -16.58 0.78
CA TYR A 303 -23.73 -15.82 2.00
C TYR A 303 -22.95 -16.48 3.14
N GLU A 304 -22.66 -15.70 4.17
CA GLU A 304 -22.03 -16.22 5.38
C GLU A 304 -23.00 -17.10 6.17
N ARG A 305 -22.67 -18.39 6.29
CA ARG A 305 -23.47 -19.33 7.08
C ARG A 305 -23.26 -19.09 8.56
N ARG A 306 -24.33 -18.79 9.28
CA ARG A 306 -24.33 -18.63 10.74
C ARG A 306 -24.86 -19.92 11.38
N SER A 307 -23.97 -20.72 11.93
CA SER A 307 -24.35 -21.81 12.84
C SER A 307 -24.16 -21.34 14.28
N ARG A 308 -25.00 -21.81 15.22
CA ARG A 308 -24.85 -21.47 16.65
C ARG A 308 -23.45 -21.86 17.12
N GLY A 309 -22.71 -20.89 17.67
CA GLY A 309 -21.35 -21.08 18.18
C GLY A 309 -20.21 -20.95 17.15
N SER A 310 -20.50 -20.75 15.87
CA SER A 310 -19.46 -20.52 14.86
C SER A 310 -18.92 -19.08 14.90
N ALA A 311 -17.61 -18.93 14.65
CA ALA A 311 -17.00 -17.63 14.45
C ALA A 311 -17.67 -16.90 13.27
N SER A 312 -17.97 -15.62 13.45
CA SER A 312 -18.56 -14.77 12.41
C SER A 312 -17.61 -13.63 12.09
N SER A 313 -17.59 -13.21 10.83
CA SER A 313 -16.90 -11.99 10.40
C SER A 313 -17.71 -10.74 10.71
N PHE A 314 -18.85 -10.82 11.42
CA PHE A 314 -19.69 -9.66 11.70
C PHE A 314 -19.00 -8.70 12.68
N PRO A 315 -18.72 -7.44 12.29
CA PRO A 315 -18.09 -6.47 13.17
C PRO A 315 -19.12 -5.91 14.16
N SER A 316 -19.23 -6.57 15.33
CA SER A 316 -20.08 -6.12 16.44
C SER A 316 -19.57 -4.84 17.09
N VAL A 317 -18.24 -4.69 17.18
CA VAL A 317 -17.53 -3.54 17.76
C VAL A 317 -16.76 -2.82 16.66
N PRO A 318 -16.73 -1.47 16.65
CA PRO A 318 -15.93 -0.73 15.67
C PRO A 318 -14.42 -0.98 15.88
N SER A 319 -13.71 -1.16 14.77
CA SER A 319 -12.25 -1.15 14.68
C SER A 319 -11.73 0.26 14.35
N GLN A 320 -10.40 0.40 14.20
CA GLN A 320 -9.77 1.61 13.67
C GLN A 320 -10.34 2.05 12.29
N TYR A 321 -10.94 1.11 11.55
CA TYR A 321 -11.57 1.33 10.25
C TYR A 321 -13.11 1.43 10.31
N GLY A 322 -13.70 1.59 11.51
CA GLY A 322 -15.15 1.59 11.69
C GLY A 322 -15.70 0.16 11.80
N TYR A 323 -16.87 -0.12 11.23
CA TYR A 323 -17.47 -1.46 11.29
C TYR A 323 -16.93 -2.36 10.18
N LEU A 324 -15.62 -2.55 10.22
CA LEU A 324 -14.85 -3.44 9.36
C LEU A 324 -13.98 -4.34 10.23
N SER A 325 -14.03 -5.64 9.97
CA SER A 325 -13.20 -6.65 10.64
C SER A 325 -12.36 -7.41 9.62
N ILE A 326 -11.10 -7.65 9.96
CA ILE A 326 -10.15 -8.44 9.16
C ILE A 326 -9.82 -9.65 10.01
N LEU A 327 -10.16 -10.83 9.53
CA LEU A 327 -10.02 -12.06 10.30
C LEU A 327 -9.82 -13.27 9.40
N VAL A 328 -9.35 -14.36 10.00
CA VAL A 328 -9.40 -15.68 9.40
C VAL A 328 -10.60 -16.42 9.98
N LEU A 329 -11.51 -16.87 9.12
CA LEU A 329 -12.67 -17.67 9.48
C LEU A 329 -12.38 -19.16 9.23
N SER A 330 -12.36 -19.95 10.29
CA SER A 330 -12.28 -21.41 10.18
C SER A 330 -13.62 -21.99 9.73
N THR A 331 -13.62 -22.62 8.56
CA THR A 331 -14.78 -23.29 7.97
C THR A 331 -14.47 -24.77 7.70
N ALA A 332 -15.49 -25.56 7.39
CA ALA A 332 -15.29 -26.98 7.04
C ALA A 332 -14.33 -27.21 5.86
N ASP A 333 -14.20 -26.23 4.95
CA ASP A 333 -13.28 -26.32 3.80
C ASP A 333 -11.89 -25.73 4.10
N GLY A 334 -11.62 -25.34 5.35
CA GLY A 334 -10.40 -24.68 5.78
C GLY A 334 -10.58 -23.23 6.23
N ASP A 335 -9.45 -22.64 6.61
CA ASP A 335 -9.30 -21.29 7.13
C ASP A 335 -9.36 -20.26 6.00
N LYS A 336 -10.21 -19.24 6.12
CA LYS A 336 -10.46 -18.26 5.05
C LYS A 336 -10.15 -16.85 5.51
N LEU A 337 -9.23 -16.16 4.85
CA LEU A 337 -9.00 -14.73 5.11
C LEU A 337 -10.15 -13.92 4.54
N VAL A 338 -10.83 -13.18 5.42
CA VAL A 338 -12.04 -12.44 5.09
C VAL A 338 -11.96 -11.03 5.67
N ILE A 339 -12.34 -10.05 4.84
CA ILE A 339 -12.68 -8.71 5.29
C ILE A 339 -14.21 -8.62 5.41
N GLY A 340 -14.70 -8.57 6.64
CA GLY A 340 -16.12 -8.52 6.96
C GLY A 340 -16.60 -7.09 7.24
N THR A 341 -17.77 -6.75 6.72
CA THR A 341 -18.47 -5.47 6.94
C THR A 341 -19.81 -5.75 7.61
N ARG A 342 -20.68 -4.77 7.88
CA ARG A 342 -22.02 -5.09 8.41
C ARG A 342 -22.99 -5.68 7.38
N THR A 343 -22.73 -5.50 6.10
CA THR A 343 -23.68 -5.81 5.02
C THR A 343 -23.17 -6.88 4.07
N CYS A 344 -21.85 -7.04 3.95
CA CYS A 344 -21.24 -8.03 3.08
C CYS A 344 -19.88 -8.50 3.63
N ASN A 345 -19.26 -9.40 2.88
CA ASN A 345 -17.94 -9.93 3.13
C ASN A 345 -17.12 -9.95 1.85
N PHE A 346 -15.81 -9.88 2.00
CA PHE A 346 -14.84 -9.99 0.92
C PHE A 346 -13.88 -11.13 1.24
N LEU A 347 -13.98 -12.22 0.49
CA LEU A 347 -13.10 -13.36 0.58
C LEU A 347 -11.84 -13.11 -0.23
N ILE A 348 -10.68 -13.29 0.37
CA ILE A 348 -9.40 -13.24 -0.34
C ILE A 348 -9.16 -14.62 -0.94
N THR A 349 -9.10 -14.71 -2.27
CA THR A 349 -8.87 -15.97 -3.00
C THR A 349 -7.51 -16.04 -3.70
N SER A 350 -6.73 -14.97 -3.64
CA SER A 350 -5.32 -14.96 -4.02
C SER A 350 -4.57 -13.93 -3.19
N SER A 351 -3.43 -14.32 -2.65
CA SER A 351 -2.59 -13.45 -1.86
C SER A 351 -1.12 -13.84 -1.88
N ILE A 352 -0.25 -12.86 -1.70
CA ILE A 352 1.21 -13.04 -1.69
C ILE A 352 1.78 -12.38 -0.45
N ARG A 353 2.64 -13.09 0.28
CA ARG A 353 3.44 -12.49 1.35
C ARG A 353 4.54 -11.63 0.74
N LEU A 354 4.67 -10.40 1.21
CA LEU A 354 5.68 -9.44 0.75
C LEU A 354 6.98 -9.55 1.56
N ASP A 355 6.90 -10.08 2.78
CA ASP A 355 8.04 -10.29 3.67
C ASP A 355 8.76 -11.64 3.43
N LYS A 356 8.12 -12.60 2.75
CA LYS A 356 8.70 -13.91 2.43
C LYS A 356 8.10 -14.48 1.15
N GLN A 357 8.82 -15.38 0.48
CA GLN A 357 8.32 -16.07 -0.71
C GLN A 357 7.23 -17.09 -0.35
N SER A 358 5.97 -16.64 -0.29
CA SER A 358 4.81 -17.48 0.00
C SER A 358 3.56 -16.93 -0.70
N VAL A 359 2.81 -17.81 -1.35
CA VAL A 359 1.61 -17.49 -2.13
C VAL A 359 0.50 -18.43 -1.71
N ASN A 360 -0.71 -17.91 -1.56
CA ASN A 360 -1.93 -18.71 -1.42
C ASN A 360 -2.83 -18.44 -2.61
N LEU A 361 -3.30 -19.51 -3.24
CA LEU A 361 -4.26 -19.50 -4.33
C LEU A 361 -5.47 -20.34 -3.91
N GLY A 362 -6.66 -19.80 -4.11
CA GLY A 362 -7.92 -20.38 -3.65
C GLY A 362 -8.39 -19.79 -2.30
N PRO A 363 -9.52 -20.29 -1.78
CA PRO A 363 -10.20 -19.68 -0.64
C PRO A 363 -9.50 -19.91 0.71
N VAL A 364 -8.51 -20.82 0.77
CA VAL A 364 -7.84 -21.20 2.01
C VAL A 364 -6.60 -20.34 2.25
N THR A 365 -6.51 -19.75 3.43
CA THR A 365 -5.37 -18.97 3.92
C THR A 365 -4.67 -19.73 5.04
N SER A 366 -3.36 -19.92 4.87
CA SER A 366 -2.47 -20.56 5.86
C SER A 366 -1.27 -19.68 6.21
N HIS A 367 -1.00 -18.66 5.40
CA HIS A 367 0.25 -17.92 5.45
C HIS A 367 0.14 -16.53 6.08
N PHE A 368 -1.00 -16.12 6.63
CA PHE A 368 -1.18 -14.81 7.26
C PHE A 368 -2.28 -14.85 8.32
N MET A 369 -2.03 -14.25 9.49
CA MET A 369 -2.96 -14.20 10.61
C MET A 369 -3.18 -12.74 11.02
N PRO A 370 -4.32 -12.13 10.67
CA PRO A 370 -4.64 -10.77 11.07
C PRO A 370 -5.05 -10.71 12.55
N THR A 371 -4.92 -9.53 13.13
CA THR A 371 -5.42 -9.19 14.46
C THR A 371 -6.17 -7.85 14.41
N LYS A 372 -6.70 -7.39 15.54
CA LYS A 372 -7.36 -6.07 15.63
C LYS A 372 -6.41 -4.90 15.31
N SER A 373 -5.09 -5.08 15.40
CA SER A 373 -4.10 -4.06 15.06
C SER A 373 -3.62 -4.11 13.61
N THR A 374 -4.11 -5.06 12.80
CA THR A 374 -3.73 -5.17 11.39
C THR A 374 -4.02 -3.87 10.65
N LYS A 375 -2.98 -3.32 10.01
CA LYS A 375 -3.07 -2.11 9.20
C LYS A 375 -3.43 -2.46 7.76
N VAL A 376 -4.29 -1.66 7.13
CA VAL A 376 -4.64 -1.77 5.72
C VAL A 376 -4.06 -0.59 4.96
N PHE A 377 -3.42 -0.87 3.84
CA PHE A 377 -2.96 0.12 2.88
C PHE A 377 -3.65 -0.16 1.55
N LEU A 378 -4.44 0.78 1.04
CA LEU A 378 -5.12 0.60 -0.25
C LEU A 378 -4.20 0.98 -1.39
N ASP A 379 -4.38 0.28 -2.51
CA ASP A 379 -3.81 0.68 -3.78
C ASP A 379 -4.60 1.84 -4.40
N ILE A 380 -3.88 2.86 -4.86
CA ILE A 380 -4.50 4.05 -5.48
C ILE A 380 -5.18 3.75 -6.78
N HIS A 381 -4.57 2.89 -7.59
CA HIS A 381 -5.14 2.57 -8.88
C HIS A 381 -6.48 1.87 -8.67
N SER A 382 -6.54 1.00 -7.67
CA SER A 382 -7.76 0.35 -7.22
C SER A 382 -8.79 1.34 -6.66
N ILE A 383 -8.38 2.38 -5.91
CA ILE A 383 -9.27 3.47 -5.48
C ILE A 383 -9.85 4.22 -6.68
N ASP A 384 -9.00 4.67 -7.61
CA ASP A 384 -9.40 5.47 -8.77
C ASP A 384 -10.38 4.69 -9.67
N LEU A 385 -10.16 3.38 -9.82
CA LEU A 385 -11.07 2.49 -10.53
C LEU A 385 -12.37 2.21 -9.77
N ALA A 386 -12.34 2.15 -8.45
CA ALA A 386 -13.53 1.89 -7.64
C ALA A 386 -14.45 3.11 -7.57
N MET A 387 -13.90 4.33 -7.56
CA MET A 387 -14.66 5.55 -7.32
C MET A 387 -15.84 5.79 -8.28
N PRO A 388 -15.71 5.58 -9.60
CA PRO A 388 -16.84 5.65 -10.52
C PRO A 388 -17.93 4.62 -10.19
N LEU A 389 -17.56 3.40 -9.80
CA LEU A 389 -18.50 2.31 -9.51
C LEU A 389 -19.45 2.67 -8.36
N LEU A 390 -18.98 3.43 -7.37
CA LEU A 390 -19.78 3.82 -6.22
C LEU A 390 -21.02 4.65 -6.60
N ASN A 391 -20.84 5.56 -7.56
CA ASN A 391 -21.88 6.51 -7.96
C ASN A 391 -22.76 5.99 -9.10
N ASP A 392 -22.48 4.79 -9.62
CA ASP A 392 -23.20 4.20 -10.74
C ASP A 392 -23.97 2.94 -10.32
N PRO A 393 -25.30 3.03 -10.06
CA PRO A 393 -26.12 1.86 -9.74
C PRO A 393 -26.36 0.93 -10.95
N SER A 394 -26.05 1.37 -12.17
CA SER A 394 -26.22 0.59 -13.39
C SER A 394 -25.07 -0.39 -13.64
N VAL A 395 -23.96 -0.27 -12.89
CA VAL A 395 -22.79 -1.12 -13.08
C VAL A 395 -23.09 -2.60 -12.87
N ARG A 396 -22.47 -3.45 -13.69
CA ARG A 396 -22.68 -4.91 -13.70
C ARG A 396 -21.39 -5.72 -13.58
N CYS A 397 -20.23 -5.08 -13.61
CA CYS A 397 -18.92 -5.72 -13.52
C CYS A 397 -17.97 -4.89 -12.64
N SER A 398 -16.96 -5.53 -12.06
CA SER A 398 -15.98 -4.84 -11.21
C SER A 398 -14.85 -4.22 -12.01
N GLN A 399 -14.51 -4.85 -13.14
CA GLN A 399 -13.33 -4.52 -13.93
C GLN A 399 -13.60 -4.60 -15.42
N SER A 400 -12.80 -3.86 -16.19
CA SER A 400 -12.76 -4.00 -17.64
C SER A 400 -11.88 -5.20 -18.01
N MET A 401 -12.46 -6.41 -17.96
CA MET A 401 -11.79 -7.67 -18.31
C MET A 401 -12.82 -8.73 -18.78
N PRO A 402 -12.38 -9.86 -19.37
CA PRO A 402 -13.32 -10.88 -19.83
C PRO A 402 -14.24 -11.39 -18.72
N SER A 403 -15.54 -11.49 -19.02
CA SER A 403 -16.61 -11.73 -18.04
C SER A 403 -16.37 -12.94 -17.13
N LEU A 404 -15.84 -14.04 -17.67
CA LEU A 404 -15.61 -15.29 -16.94
C LEU A 404 -14.57 -15.18 -15.82
N TYR A 405 -13.60 -14.27 -15.96
CA TYR A 405 -12.57 -14.02 -14.94
C TYR A 405 -13.10 -13.17 -13.78
N GLN A 406 -14.22 -12.48 -13.99
CA GLN A 406 -14.93 -11.72 -12.97
C GLN A 406 -15.99 -12.55 -12.24
N LEU A 407 -16.19 -13.81 -12.63
CA LEU A 407 -17.05 -14.74 -11.91
C LEU A 407 -16.32 -15.30 -10.69
N ARG A 408 -17.07 -15.42 -9.59
CA ARG A 408 -16.57 -15.95 -8.32
C ARG A 408 -16.26 -17.46 -8.45
N GLN A 409 -15.31 -17.95 -7.66
CA GLN A 409 -15.07 -19.38 -7.51
C GLN A 409 -16.03 -19.92 -6.44
N VAL A 410 -17.21 -20.32 -6.88
CA VAL A 410 -18.32 -20.59 -5.97
C VAL A 410 -18.59 -22.07 -5.73
N ARG A 411 -19.13 -22.35 -4.53
CA ARG A 411 -19.70 -23.66 -4.18
C ARG A 411 -20.88 -23.99 -5.12
N SER A 412 -21.28 -25.26 -5.17
CA SER A 412 -22.29 -25.89 -6.04
C SER A 412 -23.71 -25.27 -6.00
N LYS A 413 -23.84 -24.01 -6.45
CA LYS A 413 -25.08 -23.19 -6.51
C LYS A 413 -25.33 -22.63 -7.91
N PHE A 414 -25.05 -23.44 -8.91
CA PHE A 414 -25.14 -23.07 -10.32
C PHE A 414 -26.58 -22.80 -10.80
N ASP A 415 -27.57 -23.18 -9.99
CA ASP A 415 -29.00 -22.93 -10.15
C ASP A 415 -29.43 -21.48 -9.83
N TYR A 416 -28.58 -20.69 -9.17
CA TYR A 416 -28.88 -19.30 -8.83
C TYR A 416 -28.21 -18.32 -9.79
N THR A 417 -28.96 -17.34 -10.29
CA THR A 417 -28.42 -16.27 -11.16
C THR A 417 -27.32 -15.44 -10.50
N SER A 418 -27.40 -15.23 -9.19
CA SER A 418 -26.39 -14.49 -8.41
C SER A 418 -24.98 -15.11 -8.48
N THR A 419 -24.86 -16.42 -8.72
CA THR A 419 -23.59 -17.13 -8.97
C THR A 419 -22.81 -16.52 -10.14
N TYR A 420 -23.52 -16.01 -11.14
CA TYR A 420 -22.96 -15.47 -12.39
C TYR A 420 -22.71 -13.95 -12.33
N THR A 421 -22.77 -13.35 -11.14
CA THR A 421 -22.47 -11.93 -10.95
C THR A 421 -20.97 -11.67 -11.14
N MET A 422 -20.62 -10.75 -12.06
CA MET A 422 -19.24 -10.35 -12.39
C MET A 422 -18.60 -9.43 -11.33
N CYS A 423 -18.55 -9.91 -10.08
CA CYS A 423 -18.15 -9.12 -8.92
C CYS A 423 -16.76 -9.48 -8.34
N ARG A 424 -16.09 -10.50 -8.88
CA ARG A 424 -14.69 -10.82 -8.56
C ARG A 424 -13.78 -9.78 -9.20
N ALA A 425 -12.78 -9.34 -8.45
CA ALA A 425 -11.78 -8.40 -8.92
C ALA A 425 -10.37 -8.93 -8.62
N SER A 426 -9.40 -8.56 -9.46
CA SER A 426 -7.99 -8.88 -9.32
C SER A 426 -7.10 -7.62 -9.35
N SER A 427 -5.99 -7.64 -8.62
CA SER A 427 -5.03 -6.53 -8.52
C SER A 427 -4.31 -6.30 -9.84
N ALA A 428 -3.66 -5.14 -9.99
CA ALA A 428 -2.82 -4.84 -11.15
C ALA A 428 -1.71 -5.90 -11.37
N VAL A 429 -1.17 -6.47 -10.28
CA VAL A 429 -0.17 -7.55 -10.33
C VAL A 429 -0.77 -8.84 -10.92
N ALA A 430 -2.05 -9.10 -10.66
CA ALA A 430 -2.81 -10.21 -11.21
C ALA A 430 -3.69 -9.79 -12.41
N SER A 431 -3.36 -8.69 -13.09
CA SER A 431 -4.12 -8.22 -14.27
C SER A 431 -3.98 -9.17 -15.45
N SER A 432 -2.82 -9.83 -15.59
CA SER A 432 -2.63 -10.92 -16.55
C SER A 432 -3.50 -12.11 -16.16
N LEU A 433 -4.28 -12.61 -17.12
CA LEU A 433 -5.15 -13.77 -16.93
C LEU A 433 -4.38 -15.03 -16.48
N LYS A 434 -3.09 -15.12 -16.83
CA LYS A 434 -2.20 -16.22 -16.42
C LYS A 434 -1.80 -16.18 -14.93
N LEU A 435 -1.93 -15.02 -14.29
CA LEU A 435 -1.58 -14.78 -12.90
C LEU A 435 -2.80 -14.82 -11.97
N GLN A 436 -3.99 -15.04 -12.52
CA GLN A 436 -5.22 -15.18 -11.74
C GLN A 436 -5.47 -16.65 -11.38
N PRO A 437 -6.02 -16.94 -10.19
CA PRO A 437 -6.45 -18.29 -9.85
C PRO A 437 -7.47 -18.81 -10.88
N SER A 438 -7.21 -19.98 -11.44
CA SER A 438 -8.15 -20.66 -12.32
C SER A 438 -9.43 -20.99 -11.54
N SER A 439 -10.57 -20.66 -12.12
CA SER A 439 -11.88 -21.04 -11.60
C SER A 439 -12.47 -22.16 -12.46
N ILE A 440 -13.63 -22.69 -12.05
CA ILE A 440 -14.39 -23.63 -12.88
C ILE A 440 -14.77 -23.03 -14.26
N TRP A 441 -14.77 -21.71 -14.38
CA TRP A 441 -15.12 -20.97 -15.60
C TRP A 441 -13.93 -20.79 -16.57
N THR A 442 -12.70 -20.85 -16.05
CA THR A 442 -11.48 -20.47 -16.80
C THR A 442 -10.43 -21.57 -16.85
N LEU A 443 -10.64 -22.70 -16.17
CA LEU A 443 -9.72 -23.84 -16.18
C LEU A 443 -9.51 -24.40 -17.60
N SER A 444 -10.54 -24.34 -18.46
CA SER A 444 -10.43 -24.73 -19.88
C SER A 444 -9.41 -23.92 -20.68
N ASP A 445 -9.12 -22.68 -20.26
CA ASP A 445 -8.23 -21.75 -20.99
C ASP A 445 -6.75 -21.93 -20.62
N GLN A 446 -6.43 -22.77 -19.63
CA GLN A 446 -5.05 -23.01 -19.22
C GLN A 446 -4.31 -23.80 -20.31
N ASP A 447 -3.10 -23.38 -20.68
CA ASP A 447 -2.23 -24.12 -21.59
C ASP A 447 -1.82 -25.44 -20.92
N SER A 448 -1.95 -26.59 -21.61
CA SER A 448 -1.37 -27.86 -21.16
C SER A 448 -0.28 -28.33 -22.11
N ASN A 449 0.79 -28.89 -21.56
CA ASN A 449 1.86 -29.51 -22.34
C ASN A 449 1.40 -30.77 -23.12
N ASN A 450 0.22 -31.31 -22.80
CA ASN A 450 -0.38 -32.45 -23.49
C ASN A 450 -1.40 -31.99 -24.54
N ALA A 451 -1.38 -32.64 -25.70
CA ALA A 451 -2.22 -32.33 -26.87
C ALA A 451 -3.73 -32.61 -26.69
N GLY A 452 -4.17 -33.20 -25.58
CA GLY A 452 -5.58 -33.52 -25.30
C GLY A 452 -6.17 -32.72 -24.14
N MET A 453 -7.47 -32.42 -24.18
CA MET A 453 -8.18 -31.82 -23.05
C MET A 453 -8.38 -32.85 -21.93
N SER A 454 -8.03 -32.50 -20.69
CA SER A 454 -8.32 -33.34 -19.53
C SER A 454 -9.82 -33.34 -19.23
N GLN A 455 -10.29 -34.34 -18.47
CA GLN A 455 -11.71 -34.46 -18.10
C GLN A 455 -12.20 -33.20 -17.35
N GLU A 456 -11.37 -32.62 -16.49
CA GLU A 456 -11.66 -31.40 -15.73
C GLU A 456 -11.76 -30.17 -16.63
N LYS A 457 -10.91 -30.05 -17.66
CA LYS A 457 -11.00 -28.97 -18.64
C LYS A 457 -12.27 -29.08 -19.48
N VAL A 458 -12.69 -30.30 -19.82
CA VAL A 458 -13.96 -30.52 -20.53
C VAL A 458 -15.15 -30.18 -19.62
N GLY A 459 -15.12 -30.58 -18.35
CA GLY A 459 -16.11 -30.15 -17.37
C GLY A 459 -16.17 -28.63 -17.22
N SER A 460 -15.01 -27.97 -17.12
CA SER A 460 -14.90 -26.51 -17.10
C SER A 460 -15.51 -25.85 -18.34
N LEU A 461 -15.31 -26.44 -19.53
CA LEU A 461 -15.90 -25.94 -20.77
C LEU A 461 -17.43 -25.98 -20.73
N MET A 462 -18.01 -27.02 -20.13
CA MET A 462 -19.46 -27.12 -19.92
C MET A 462 -19.97 -25.99 -19.01
N PHE A 463 -19.35 -25.78 -17.86
CA PHE A 463 -19.71 -24.69 -16.94
C PHE A 463 -19.52 -23.32 -17.57
N ARG A 464 -18.47 -23.15 -18.38
CA ARG A 464 -18.24 -21.94 -19.17
C ARG A 464 -19.39 -21.67 -20.14
N THR A 465 -19.85 -22.67 -20.88
CA THR A 465 -20.99 -22.53 -21.80
C THR A 465 -22.26 -22.10 -21.05
N ILE A 466 -22.55 -22.74 -19.91
CA ILE A 466 -23.68 -22.38 -19.06
C ILE A 466 -23.53 -20.92 -18.59
N ALA A 467 -22.37 -20.54 -18.08
CA ALA A 467 -22.13 -19.18 -17.60
C ALA A 467 -22.33 -18.11 -18.67
N ILE A 468 -21.86 -18.35 -19.89
CA ILE A 468 -22.07 -17.41 -21.01
C ILE A 468 -23.55 -17.24 -21.31
N GLN A 469 -24.33 -18.33 -21.34
CA GLN A 469 -25.77 -18.27 -21.57
C GLN A 469 -26.49 -17.51 -20.44
N VAL A 470 -26.15 -17.78 -19.17
CA VAL A 470 -26.78 -17.09 -18.03
C VAL A 470 -26.39 -15.61 -17.97
N ILE A 471 -25.16 -15.25 -18.34
CA ILE A 471 -24.74 -13.84 -18.44
C ILE A 471 -25.56 -13.08 -19.50
N ASN A 472 -25.85 -13.73 -20.63
CA ASN A 472 -26.56 -13.09 -21.74
C ASN A 472 -28.08 -13.06 -21.53
N ASP A 473 -28.66 -14.17 -21.10
CA ASP A 473 -30.11 -14.40 -21.12
C ASP A 473 -30.75 -14.46 -19.72
N GLY A 474 -29.93 -14.41 -18.66
CA GLY A 474 -30.40 -14.40 -17.26
C GLY A 474 -31.19 -15.67 -16.92
N GLU A 475 -32.39 -15.49 -16.36
CA GLU A 475 -33.30 -16.58 -15.98
C GLU A 475 -33.85 -17.35 -17.20
N ASN A 476 -33.78 -16.76 -18.39
CA ASN A 476 -34.24 -17.37 -19.63
C ASN A 476 -33.14 -18.19 -20.33
N ALA A 477 -31.98 -18.35 -19.71
CA ALA A 477 -30.86 -19.08 -20.29
C ALA A 477 -31.21 -20.56 -20.52
N VAL A 478 -30.99 -21.02 -21.75
CA VAL A 478 -31.26 -22.41 -22.14
C VAL A 478 -30.00 -23.07 -22.67
N LEU A 479 -29.61 -24.15 -22.00
CA LEU A 479 -28.56 -25.03 -22.48
C LEU A 479 -29.03 -25.78 -23.73
N GLN A 480 -28.30 -25.61 -24.84
CA GLN A 480 -28.65 -26.26 -26.09
C GLN A 480 -28.04 -27.65 -26.15
N HIS A 481 -28.86 -28.64 -26.54
CA HIS A 481 -28.44 -30.03 -26.68
C HIS A 481 -27.23 -30.21 -27.63
N LYS A 482 -27.13 -29.37 -28.67
CA LYS A 482 -25.99 -29.37 -29.61
C LYS A 482 -24.65 -29.02 -28.93
N ASP A 483 -24.68 -28.13 -27.94
CA ASP A 483 -23.49 -27.67 -27.24
C ASP A 483 -22.97 -28.78 -26.32
N VAL A 484 -23.87 -29.46 -25.60
CA VAL A 484 -23.54 -30.61 -24.75
C VAL A 484 -22.92 -31.74 -25.56
N LYS A 485 -23.51 -32.08 -26.72
CA LYS A 485 -22.96 -33.10 -27.63
C LYS A 485 -21.57 -32.74 -28.13
N ARG A 486 -21.37 -31.48 -28.53
CA ARG A 486 -20.07 -30.99 -29.00
C ARG A 486 -19.00 -31.11 -27.91
N ILE A 487 -19.34 -30.78 -26.66
CA ILE A 487 -18.42 -30.87 -25.53
C ILE A 487 -18.12 -32.32 -25.16
N ALA A 488 -19.15 -33.19 -25.15
CA ALA A 488 -18.99 -34.62 -24.90
C ALA A 488 -18.07 -35.31 -25.92
N ALA A 489 -18.02 -34.82 -27.16
CA ALA A 489 -17.12 -35.34 -28.18
C ALA A 489 -15.62 -35.02 -27.96
N LEU A 490 -15.29 -34.07 -27.05
CA LEU A 490 -13.90 -33.67 -26.76
C LEU A 490 -13.19 -34.58 -25.76
N THR A 491 -13.92 -35.52 -25.17
CA THR A 491 -13.46 -36.39 -24.08
C THR A 491 -13.53 -37.85 -24.54
N LYS A 492 -12.57 -38.68 -24.09
CA LYS A 492 -12.54 -40.14 -24.35
C LYS A 492 -13.41 -40.87 -23.32
N ASP A 493 -13.35 -42.20 -23.19
CA ASP A 493 -14.11 -42.89 -22.13
C ASP A 493 -13.70 -42.44 -20.73
N SER A 494 -14.64 -41.86 -20.00
CA SER A 494 -14.36 -40.90 -18.92
C SER A 494 -15.61 -40.68 -18.08
N ILE A 495 -15.43 -40.36 -16.78
CA ILE A 495 -16.53 -40.01 -15.87
C ILE A 495 -17.30 -38.79 -16.40
N ILE A 496 -16.59 -37.76 -16.92
CA ILE A 496 -17.27 -36.58 -17.48
C ILE A 496 -18.08 -36.94 -18.74
N THR A 497 -17.61 -37.90 -19.55
CA THR A 497 -18.34 -38.37 -20.75
C THR A 497 -19.63 -39.07 -20.35
N ALA A 498 -19.60 -39.92 -19.32
CA ALA A 498 -20.80 -40.58 -18.80
C ALA A 498 -21.82 -39.54 -18.28
N ILE A 499 -21.37 -38.57 -17.48
CA ILE A 499 -22.23 -37.50 -16.95
C ILE A 499 -22.84 -36.65 -18.07
N LEU A 500 -22.03 -36.23 -19.06
CA LEU A 500 -22.54 -35.45 -20.19
C LEU A 500 -23.51 -36.27 -21.06
N GLY A 501 -23.28 -37.57 -21.19
CA GLY A 501 -24.20 -38.50 -21.84
C GLY A 501 -25.56 -38.59 -21.13
N GLU A 502 -25.56 -38.69 -19.80
CA GLU A 502 -26.79 -38.65 -18.99
C GLU A 502 -27.53 -37.32 -19.15
N ILE A 503 -26.81 -36.19 -19.11
CA ILE A 503 -27.38 -34.86 -19.34
C ILE A 503 -28.03 -34.79 -20.73
N CYS A 504 -27.36 -35.26 -21.78
CA CYS A 504 -27.93 -35.33 -23.13
C CYS A 504 -29.22 -36.17 -23.17
N CYS A 505 -29.25 -37.32 -22.49
CA CYS A 505 -30.42 -38.18 -22.42
C CYS A 505 -31.59 -37.49 -21.70
N ILE A 506 -31.34 -36.82 -20.58
CA ILE A 506 -32.35 -36.05 -19.83
C ILE A 506 -32.93 -34.94 -20.71
N MET A 507 -32.06 -34.16 -21.36
CA MET A 507 -32.48 -33.07 -22.26
C MET A 507 -33.31 -33.56 -23.44
N PHE A 508 -33.06 -34.78 -23.93
CA PHE A 508 -33.85 -35.38 -24.99
C PHE A 508 -35.24 -35.83 -24.52
N LYS A 509 -35.34 -36.36 -23.28
CA LYS A 509 -36.61 -36.81 -22.68
C LYS A 509 -37.55 -35.66 -22.27
N LEU A 510 -37.03 -34.44 -22.13
CA LEU A 510 -37.78 -33.24 -21.75
C LEU A 510 -38.33 -32.44 -22.95
N LYS A 511 -37.99 -32.84 -24.18
CA LYS A 511 -38.64 -32.36 -25.41
C LYS A 511 -39.82 -33.26 -25.75
#